data_AF-A0A4S5D4B6-F1
#
_entry.id   AF-A0A4S5D4B6-F1
#
_cell.length_a   1.000
_cell.length_b   1.000
_cell.length_c   1.000
_cell.angle_alpha   90.00
_cell.angle_beta   90.00
_cell.angle_gamma   90.00
#
_symmetry.space_group_name_H-M   'P 1'
#
loop_
_entity.id
_entity.type
_entity.pdbx_description
1 polymer ?
#
loop_
_entity_poly.entity_id
_entity_poly.type
_entity_poly.pdbx_seq_one_letter_code
_entity_poly.pdbx_strand_id
1 'polypeptide(L)'
;MTTEVQLNSVRYAIGKLSAMQQFHVSRRIAPIIPPMIPVLMKFYAELEQADVAREQARANAALAALTSGEEAAPVVDQPRELLTLVDAIAPVLQPFADALAGLKDEDAEYVFGTCLSVVERRQGAGWAKIWSAAHKTSMFDDIGIDVMLPLVVRVVVANLGNFIQGLLSSPGASETSAR
;
A
#
# COMPACT_ATOMS: atom_id res chain seq x y z
N MET A 1 -6.12 0.04 -18.80
CA MET A 1 -5.28 -1.10 -18.38
C MET A 1 -5.75 -1.56 -17.02
N THR A 2 -6.08 -2.84 -16.92
CA THR A 2 -6.44 -3.54 -15.67
C THR A 2 -5.14 -3.94 -14.99
N THR A 3 -4.96 -3.58 -13.72
CA THR A 3 -3.74 -3.92 -12.96
C THR A 3 -3.93 -5.29 -12.32
N GLU A 4 -3.08 -6.27 -12.63
CA GLU A 4 -3.11 -7.58 -11.97
C GLU A 4 -2.14 -7.64 -10.79
N VAL A 5 -2.56 -8.29 -9.70
CA VAL A 5 -1.75 -8.50 -8.50
C VAL A 5 -1.94 -9.91 -7.95
N GLN A 6 -0.92 -10.45 -7.28
CA GLN A 6 -0.99 -11.75 -6.63
C GLN A 6 -0.92 -11.59 -5.11
N LEU A 7 -1.87 -12.18 -4.40
CA LEU A 7 -1.96 -12.22 -2.94
C LEU A 7 -2.32 -13.64 -2.52
N ASN A 8 -1.64 -14.21 -1.52
CA ASN A 8 -1.89 -15.57 -1.02
C ASN A 8 -1.98 -16.62 -2.15
N SER A 9 -1.08 -16.55 -3.14
CA SER A 9 -1.06 -17.38 -4.36
C SER A 9 -2.25 -17.23 -5.31
N VAL A 10 -3.22 -16.37 -4.99
CA VAL A 10 -4.39 -16.05 -5.81
C VAL A 10 -4.15 -14.79 -6.63
N ARG A 11 -4.53 -14.81 -7.90
CA ARG A 11 -4.46 -13.63 -8.78
C ARG A 11 -5.75 -12.82 -8.71
N TYR A 12 -5.57 -11.51 -8.65
CA TYR A 12 -6.63 -10.50 -8.62
C TYR A 12 -6.42 -9.49 -9.74
N ALA A 13 -7.52 -9.04 -10.34
CA ALA A 13 -7.57 -7.99 -11.34
C ALA A 13 -8.24 -6.76 -10.74
N ILE A 14 -7.58 -5.61 -10.86
CA ILE A 14 -8.04 -4.32 -10.36
C ILE A 14 -8.67 -3.55 -11.51
N GLY A 15 -9.99 -3.36 -11.42
CA GLY A 15 -10.77 -2.57 -12.37
C GLY A 15 -10.65 -1.06 -12.16
N LYS A 16 -11.43 -0.32 -12.96
CA LYS A 16 -11.49 1.14 -12.92
C LYS A 16 -12.75 1.63 -12.20
N LEU A 17 -12.55 2.56 -11.29
CA LEU A 17 -13.63 3.35 -10.69
C LEU A 17 -14.12 4.38 -11.72
N SER A 18 -15.44 4.60 -11.78
CA SER A 18 -16.01 5.74 -12.50
C SER A 18 -15.55 7.08 -11.92
N ALA A 19 -15.65 8.16 -12.69
CA ALA A 19 -15.24 9.49 -12.22
C ALA A 19 -15.95 9.92 -10.91
N MET A 20 -17.26 9.64 -10.80
CA MET A 20 -18.02 9.94 -9.59
C MET A 20 -17.60 9.09 -8.39
N GLN A 21 -17.31 7.80 -8.60
CA GLN A 21 -16.75 6.96 -7.55
C GLN A 21 -15.38 7.45 -7.10
N GLN A 22 -14.52 7.84 -8.04
CA GLN A 22 -13.21 8.41 -7.72
C GLN A 22 -13.35 9.67 -6.87
N PHE A 23 -14.26 10.59 -7.25
CA PHE A 23 -14.56 11.80 -6.48
C PHE A 23 -15.10 11.50 -5.07
N HIS A 24 -16.00 10.53 -4.94
CA HIS A 24 -16.57 10.17 -3.65
C HIS A 24 -15.59 9.45 -2.74
N VAL A 25 -14.73 8.58 -3.28
CA VAL A 25 -13.65 7.94 -2.53
C VAL A 25 -12.62 8.99 -2.13
N SER A 26 -12.19 9.86 -3.06
CA SER A 26 -11.18 10.88 -2.77
C SER A 26 -11.61 11.82 -1.66
N ARG A 27 -12.86 12.31 -1.69
CA ARG A 27 -13.41 13.18 -0.64
C ARG A 27 -13.43 12.52 0.75
N ARG A 28 -13.62 11.19 0.82
CA ARG A 28 -13.70 10.44 2.07
C ARG A 28 -12.35 10.10 2.67
N ILE A 29 -11.37 9.83 1.82
CA ILE A 29 -10.00 9.58 2.28
C ILE A 29 -9.22 10.87 2.51
N ALA A 30 -9.64 12.00 1.93
CA ALA A 30 -8.94 13.29 2.03
C ALA A 30 -8.61 13.71 3.47
N PRO A 31 -9.49 13.55 4.49
CA PRO A 31 -9.16 13.91 5.87
C PRO A 31 -7.97 13.12 6.45
N ILE A 32 -7.74 11.90 5.96
CA ILE A 32 -6.65 11.02 6.39
C ILE A 32 -5.33 11.42 5.71
N ILE A 33 -5.35 12.10 4.57
CA ILE A 33 -4.13 12.38 3.80
C ILE A 33 -3.16 13.30 4.56
N PRO A 34 -3.55 14.48 5.08
CA PRO A 34 -2.63 15.37 5.79
C PRO A 34 -1.86 14.73 6.96
N PRO A 35 -2.52 14.04 7.93
CA PRO A 35 -1.79 13.39 9.02
C PRO A 35 -0.88 12.25 8.53
N MET A 36 -1.13 11.71 7.33
CA MET A 36 -0.32 10.66 6.71
C MET A 36 0.85 11.17 5.86
N ILE A 37 0.99 12.48 5.62
CA ILE A 37 2.12 13.03 4.85
C ILE A 37 3.47 12.74 5.52
N PRO A 38 3.68 13.03 6.83
CA PRO A 38 4.97 12.80 7.48
C PRO A 38 5.33 11.31 7.49
N VAL A 39 4.30 10.48 7.67
CA VAL A 39 4.32 9.03 7.59
C VAL A 39 4.86 8.55 6.23
N LEU A 40 4.24 9.02 5.15
CA LEU A 40 4.64 8.66 3.78
C LEU A 40 6.07 9.11 3.49
N MET A 41 6.43 10.34 3.86
CA MET A 41 7.78 10.88 3.63
C MET A 41 8.86 10.10 4.37
N LYS A 42 8.61 9.77 5.65
CA LYS A 42 9.53 8.95 6.44
C LYS A 42 9.71 7.55 5.83
N PHE A 43 8.61 6.91 5.44
CA PHE A 43 8.65 5.61 4.80
C PHE A 43 9.45 5.61 3.49
N TYR A 44 9.26 6.62 2.62
CA TYR A 44 10.06 6.75 1.41
C TYR A 44 11.56 6.95 1.70
N ALA A 45 11.91 7.78 2.69
CA ALA A 45 13.30 8.00 3.08
C ALA A 45 13.95 6.73 3.64
N GLU A 46 13.23 5.93 4.44
CA GLU A 46 13.72 4.66 4.97
C GLU A 46 13.90 3.60 3.87
N LEU A 47 12.99 3.53 2.90
CA LEU A 47 13.16 2.66 1.73
C LEU A 47 14.40 3.02 0.92
N GLU A 48 14.61 4.31 0.64
CA GLU A 48 15.79 4.79 -0.08
C GLU A 48 17.08 4.47 0.70
N GLN A 49 17.10 4.67 2.02
CA GLN A 49 18.23 4.31 2.87
C GLN A 49 18.49 2.79 2.90
N ALA A 50 17.44 1.97 2.92
CA ALA A 50 17.57 0.51 2.88
C ALA A 50 18.16 0.02 1.54
N ASP A 51 17.73 0.62 0.42
CA ASP A 51 18.26 0.30 -0.91
C ASP A 51 19.74 0.71 -1.02
N VAL A 52 20.11 1.91 -0.53
CA VAL A 52 21.51 2.34 -0.45
C VAL A 52 22.34 1.40 0.43
N ALA A 53 21.84 1.02 1.60
CA ALA A 53 22.53 0.10 2.50
C ALA A 53 22.74 -1.28 1.86
N ARG A 54 21.76 -1.79 1.12
CA ARG A 54 21.86 -3.05 0.35
C ARG A 54 22.88 -2.94 -0.77
N GLU A 55 22.89 -1.84 -1.52
CA GLU A 55 23.87 -1.61 -2.58
C GLU A 55 25.29 -1.53 -2.01
N GLN A 56 25.47 -0.80 -0.90
CA GLN A 56 26.74 -0.70 -0.20
C GLN A 56 27.22 -2.05 0.35
N ALA A 57 26.31 -2.85 0.93
CA ALA A 57 26.64 -4.19 1.40
C ALA A 57 27.11 -5.11 0.26
N ARG A 58 26.47 -5.03 -0.92
CA ARG A 58 26.89 -5.76 -2.12
C ARG A 58 28.26 -5.29 -2.60
N ALA A 59 28.52 -3.98 -2.63
CA ALA A 59 29.82 -3.43 -3.01
C ALA A 59 30.94 -3.88 -2.06
N ASN A 60 30.69 -3.84 -0.75
CA ASN A 60 31.64 -4.30 0.27
C ASN A 60 31.90 -5.81 0.15
N ALA A 61 30.86 -6.62 -0.09
CA ALA A 61 31.00 -8.07 -0.30
C ALA A 61 31.79 -8.40 -1.57
N ALA A 62 31.57 -7.66 -2.66
CA ALA A 62 32.33 -7.81 -3.90
C ALA A 62 33.82 -7.45 -3.70
N LEU A 63 34.11 -6.37 -2.95
CA LEU A 63 35.48 -5.99 -2.60
C LEU A 63 36.15 -7.04 -1.71
N ALA A 64 35.41 -7.62 -0.76
CA ALA A 64 35.89 -8.70 0.09
C ALA A 64 36.24 -9.94 -0.75
N ALA A 65 35.37 -10.36 -1.68
CA ALA A 65 35.63 -11.50 -2.57
C ALA A 65 36.87 -11.29 -3.45
N LEU A 66 37.10 -10.07 -3.95
CA LEU A 66 38.30 -9.73 -4.72
C LEU A 66 39.59 -9.77 -3.89
N THR A 67 39.50 -9.58 -2.58
CA THR A 67 40.65 -9.54 -1.66
C THR A 67 40.92 -10.88 -0.96
N SER A 68 39.89 -11.70 -0.74
CA SER A 68 40.02 -13.02 -0.09
C SER A 68 40.11 -14.20 -1.07
N GLY A 69 39.67 -14.04 -2.33
CA GLY A 69 39.62 -15.13 -3.31
C GLY A 69 38.53 -16.18 -3.07
N GLU A 70 37.63 -15.96 -2.12
CA GLU A 70 36.47 -16.82 -1.82
C GLU A 70 35.18 -16.27 -2.43
N GLU A 71 34.30 -17.15 -2.90
CA GLU A 71 32.96 -16.78 -3.39
C GLU A 71 32.10 -16.21 -2.26
N ALA A 72 31.39 -15.11 -2.54
CA ALA A 72 30.53 -14.43 -1.58
C ALA A 72 29.43 -15.37 -1.07
N ALA A 73 29.39 -15.61 0.24
CA ALA A 73 28.36 -16.41 0.88
C ALA A 73 26.96 -15.79 0.68
N PRO A 74 25.90 -16.61 0.53
CA PRO A 74 24.55 -16.12 0.33
C PRO A 74 24.02 -15.48 1.62
N VAL A 75 23.54 -14.25 1.51
CA VAL A 75 22.88 -13.53 2.61
C VAL A 75 21.49 -14.16 2.82
N VAL A 76 21.27 -14.85 3.94
CA VAL A 76 19.97 -15.42 4.32
C VAL A 76 19.42 -14.60 5.50
N ASP A 77 18.38 -13.78 5.26
CA ASP A 77 18.02 -12.64 6.12
C ASP A 77 16.52 -12.56 6.53
N GLN A 78 15.72 -13.61 6.34
CA GLN A 78 14.26 -13.50 6.42
C GLN A 78 13.65 -13.05 7.78
N PRO A 79 14.05 -13.58 8.95
CA PRO A 79 13.43 -13.20 10.22
C PRO A 79 13.96 -11.86 10.78
N ARG A 80 15.17 -11.43 10.40
CA ARG A 80 15.69 -10.10 10.74
C ARG A 80 15.03 -9.02 9.91
N GLU A 81 14.81 -9.26 8.62
CA GLU A 81 14.14 -8.31 7.72
C GLU A 81 12.74 -7.89 8.22
N LEU A 82 11.93 -8.81 8.75
CA LEU A 82 10.58 -8.48 9.25
C LEU A 82 10.63 -7.58 10.50
N LEU A 83 11.53 -7.86 11.45
CA LEU A 83 11.69 -7.03 12.65
C LEU A 83 12.23 -5.64 12.32
N THR A 84 13.21 -5.56 11.40
CA THR A 84 13.72 -4.27 10.93
C THR A 84 12.66 -3.44 10.20
N LEU A 85 11.76 -4.10 9.47
CA LEU A 85 10.65 -3.43 8.79
C LEU A 85 9.64 -2.88 9.80
N VAL A 86 9.33 -3.65 10.86
CA VAL A 86 8.44 -3.21 11.94
C VAL A 86 9.02 -2.01 12.68
N ASP A 87 10.32 -2.01 13.01
CA ASP A 87 10.98 -0.89 13.68
C ASP A 87 11.03 0.38 12.81
N ALA A 88 11.23 0.20 11.50
CA ALA A 88 11.18 1.30 10.51
C ALA A 88 9.78 1.95 10.47
N ILE A 89 8.72 1.14 10.38
CA ILE A 89 7.35 1.67 10.33
C ILE A 89 6.77 2.04 11.71
N ALA A 90 7.36 1.62 12.84
CA ALA A 90 6.79 1.86 14.17
C ALA A 90 6.47 3.34 14.46
N PRO A 91 7.32 4.34 14.12
CA PRO A 91 7.04 5.76 14.33
C PRO A 91 5.90 6.30 13.45
N VAL A 92 5.51 5.53 12.44
CA VAL A 92 4.52 5.83 11.43
C VAL A 92 3.16 5.20 11.80
N LEU A 93 3.16 4.18 12.68
CA LEU A 93 1.97 3.43 13.08
C LEU A 93 0.96 4.27 13.86
N GLN A 94 1.40 5.11 14.79
CA GLN A 94 0.48 5.91 15.62
C GLN A 94 -0.33 6.93 14.80
N PRO A 95 0.28 7.85 14.02
CA PRO A 95 -0.48 8.78 13.18
C PRO A 95 -1.36 8.06 12.15
N PHE A 96 -0.94 6.88 11.67
CA PHE A 96 -1.79 6.03 10.85
C PHE A 96 -3.00 5.48 11.62
N ALA A 97 -2.79 4.98 12.84
CA ALA A 97 -3.86 4.50 13.72
C ALA A 97 -4.84 5.62 14.08
N ASP A 98 -4.34 6.81 14.39
CA ASP A 98 -5.17 7.99 14.69
C ASP A 98 -5.99 8.41 13.46
N ALA A 99 -5.40 8.36 12.26
CA ALA A 99 -6.11 8.65 11.04
C ALA A 99 -7.19 7.60 10.72
N LEU A 100 -6.93 6.32 10.98
CA LEU A 100 -7.93 5.26 10.88
C LEU A 100 -9.05 5.44 11.93
N ALA A 101 -8.71 5.80 13.16
CA ALA A 101 -9.67 6.05 14.23
C ALA A 101 -10.56 7.28 13.96
N GLY A 102 -10.04 8.26 13.20
CA GLY A 102 -10.80 9.42 12.76
C GLY A 102 -11.74 9.16 11.58
N LEU A 103 -11.66 7.98 10.94
CA LEU A 103 -12.53 7.62 9.83
C LEU A 103 -13.90 7.18 10.37
N LYS A 104 -14.96 7.79 9.89
CA LYS A 104 -16.31 7.33 10.21
C LYS A 104 -16.56 5.96 9.60
N ASP A 105 -17.32 5.11 10.31
CA ASP A 105 -17.74 3.79 9.82
C ASP A 105 -18.40 3.87 8.44
N GLU A 106 -19.27 4.86 8.22
CA GLU A 106 -19.95 5.09 6.94
C GLU A 106 -18.98 5.35 5.78
N ASP A 107 -17.88 6.04 6.05
CA ASP A 107 -16.87 6.38 5.05
C ASP A 107 -15.94 5.18 4.80
N ALA A 108 -15.57 4.45 5.86
CA ALA A 108 -14.83 3.21 5.76
C ALA A 108 -15.60 2.16 4.93
N GLU A 109 -16.85 1.88 5.28
CA GLU A 109 -17.72 0.94 4.55
C GLU A 109 -17.88 1.34 3.07
N TYR A 110 -18.09 2.64 2.80
CA TYR A 110 -18.23 3.13 1.44
C TYR A 110 -16.96 2.91 0.62
N VAL A 111 -15.79 3.24 1.19
CA VAL A 111 -14.49 3.09 0.53
C VAL A 111 -14.21 1.61 0.26
N PHE A 112 -14.41 0.73 1.25
CA PHE A 112 -14.24 -0.70 1.09
C PHE A 112 -15.17 -1.26 0.01
N GLY A 113 -16.47 -1.02 0.12
CA GLY A 113 -17.44 -1.57 -0.82
C GLY A 113 -17.23 -1.07 -2.25
N THR A 114 -16.93 0.22 -2.41
CA THR A 114 -16.67 0.81 -3.73
C THR A 114 -15.40 0.24 -4.35
N CYS A 115 -14.31 0.17 -3.58
CA CYS A 115 -13.04 -0.35 -4.09
C CYS A 115 -13.11 -1.85 -4.41
N LEU A 116 -13.69 -2.66 -3.53
CA LEU A 116 -13.79 -4.11 -3.73
C LEU A 116 -14.77 -4.48 -4.86
N SER A 117 -15.76 -3.63 -5.18
CA SER A 117 -16.68 -3.84 -6.31
C SER A 117 -16.01 -3.89 -7.69
N VAL A 118 -14.84 -3.26 -7.82
CA VAL A 118 -14.06 -3.28 -9.07
C VAL A 118 -12.96 -4.33 -9.08
N VAL A 119 -12.87 -5.17 -8.04
CA VAL A 119 -11.87 -6.23 -7.97
C VAL A 119 -12.47 -7.57 -8.39
N GLU A 120 -11.70 -8.32 -9.17
CA GLU A 120 -12.03 -9.67 -9.58
C GLU A 120 -10.92 -10.63 -9.17
N ARG A 121 -11.29 -11.85 -8.79
CA ARG A 121 -10.39 -12.97 -8.50
C ARG A 121 -10.37 -13.93 -9.67
N ARG A 122 -9.19 -14.46 -9.99
CA ARG A 122 -9.03 -15.54 -10.96
C ARG A 122 -9.70 -16.82 -10.43
N GLN A 123 -10.66 -17.35 -11.17
CA GLN A 123 -11.36 -18.60 -10.85
C GLN A 123 -11.36 -19.52 -12.06
N GLY A 124 -10.58 -20.62 -11.99
CA GLY A 124 -10.38 -21.54 -13.11
C GLY A 124 -9.97 -20.80 -14.39
N ALA A 125 -10.83 -20.90 -15.42
CA ALA A 125 -10.63 -20.22 -16.70
C ALA A 125 -11.15 -18.77 -16.75
N GLY A 126 -11.90 -18.30 -15.73
CA GLY A 126 -12.55 -16.98 -15.71
C GLY A 126 -12.09 -16.03 -14.59
N TRP A 127 -12.78 -14.89 -14.51
CA TRP A 127 -12.64 -13.90 -13.46
C TRP A 127 -13.99 -13.74 -12.77
N ALA A 128 -13.99 -13.64 -11.44
CA ALA A 128 -15.20 -13.52 -10.63
C ALA A 128 -15.08 -12.33 -9.68
N LYS A 129 -16.17 -11.55 -9.55
CA LYS A 129 -16.23 -10.45 -8.59
C LYS A 129 -16.03 -10.96 -7.18
N ILE A 130 -15.23 -10.25 -6.39
CA ILE A 130 -14.96 -10.63 -5.01
C ILE A 130 -15.94 -10.02 -4.01
N TRP A 131 -16.76 -9.06 -4.46
CA TRP A 131 -17.61 -8.26 -3.60
C TRP A 131 -19.04 -8.22 -4.10
N SER A 132 -19.98 -8.48 -3.20
CA SER A 132 -21.40 -8.26 -3.42
C SER A 132 -21.79 -6.88 -2.90
N ALA A 133 -22.13 -5.97 -3.82
CA ALA A 133 -22.62 -4.64 -3.44
C ALA A 133 -23.99 -4.71 -2.73
N ALA A 134 -24.83 -5.69 -3.06
CA ALA A 134 -26.15 -5.86 -2.47
C ALA A 134 -26.08 -6.33 -1.01
N HIS A 135 -25.16 -7.24 -0.70
CA HIS A 135 -25.01 -7.81 0.64
C HIS A 135 -23.87 -7.19 1.45
N LYS A 136 -23.12 -6.24 0.87
CA LYS A 136 -21.95 -5.58 1.47
C LYS A 136 -20.96 -6.59 2.09
N THR A 137 -20.69 -7.69 1.39
CA THR A 137 -19.79 -8.74 1.89
C THR A 137 -19.00 -9.38 0.74
N SER A 138 -17.94 -10.11 1.12
CA SER A 138 -17.18 -10.90 0.15
C SER A 138 -18.01 -12.04 -0.41
N MET A 139 -17.78 -12.36 -1.69
CA MET A 139 -18.35 -13.54 -2.33
C MET A 139 -17.54 -14.82 -2.04
N PHE A 140 -16.43 -14.70 -1.30
CA PHE A 140 -15.52 -15.81 -1.02
C PHE A 140 -15.18 -15.84 0.47
N ASP A 141 -15.37 -16.99 1.10
CA ASP A 141 -15.16 -17.16 2.55
C ASP A 141 -13.68 -17.09 2.96
N ASP A 142 -12.75 -17.34 2.02
CA ASP A 142 -11.31 -17.25 2.24
C ASP A 142 -10.75 -15.82 2.15
N ILE A 143 -11.59 -14.82 1.83
CA ILE A 143 -11.17 -13.42 1.75
C ILE A 143 -11.49 -12.73 3.08
N GLY A 144 -10.47 -12.63 3.93
CA GLY A 144 -10.47 -11.83 5.16
C GLY A 144 -9.95 -10.41 4.97
N ILE A 145 -9.87 -9.68 6.09
CA ILE A 145 -9.34 -8.31 6.13
C ILE A 145 -7.90 -8.20 5.64
N ASP A 146 -7.11 -9.26 5.85
CA ASP A 146 -5.73 -9.44 5.41
C ASP A 146 -5.59 -9.40 3.87
N VAL A 147 -6.63 -9.78 3.13
CA VAL A 147 -6.68 -9.68 1.67
C VAL A 147 -7.45 -8.44 1.22
N MET A 148 -8.56 -8.09 1.88
CA MET A 148 -9.39 -6.94 1.51
C MET A 148 -8.61 -5.62 1.59
N LEU A 149 -7.93 -5.37 2.70
CA LEU A 149 -7.26 -4.09 2.94
C LEU A 149 -6.15 -3.83 1.89
N PRO A 150 -5.24 -4.79 1.59
CA PRO A 150 -4.24 -4.59 0.53
C PRO A 150 -4.84 -4.43 -0.87
N LEU A 151 -6.02 -4.99 -1.15
CA LEU A 151 -6.72 -4.77 -2.41
C LEU A 151 -7.32 -3.36 -2.48
N VAL A 152 -7.96 -2.89 -1.41
CA VAL A 152 -8.49 -1.51 -1.30
C VAL A 152 -7.38 -0.50 -1.54
N VAL A 153 -6.23 -0.65 -0.87
CA VAL A 153 -5.07 0.24 -1.04
C VAL A 153 -4.62 0.28 -2.51
N ARG A 154 -4.51 -0.88 -3.16
CA ARG A 154 -4.11 -0.95 -4.57
C ARG A 154 -5.13 -0.33 -5.51
N VAL A 155 -6.43 -0.49 -5.24
CA VAL A 155 -7.51 0.17 -6.01
C VAL A 155 -7.38 1.69 -5.87
N VAL A 156 -7.18 2.19 -4.66
CA VAL A 156 -6.97 3.63 -4.38
C VAL A 156 -5.76 4.15 -5.15
N VAL A 157 -4.60 3.50 -5.07
CA VAL A 157 -3.39 3.93 -5.80
C VAL A 157 -3.62 3.90 -7.32
N ALA A 158 -4.20 2.83 -7.85
CA ALA A 158 -4.39 2.64 -9.29
C ALA A 158 -5.47 3.56 -9.92
N ASN A 159 -6.39 4.09 -9.10
CA ASN A 159 -7.49 4.93 -9.57
C ASN A 159 -7.38 6.40 -9.13
N LEU A 160 -6.71 6.69 -8.02
CA LEU A 160 -6.58 8.03 -7.43
C LEU A 160 -5.14 8.55 -7.41
N GLY A 161 -4.16 7.80 -7.94
CA GLY A 161 -2.75 8.19 -7.93
C GLY A 161 -2.51 9.62 -8.43
N ASN A 162 -3.13 10.01 -9.55
CA ASN A 162 -3.00 11.37 -10.11
C ASN A 162 -3.57 12.45 -9.17
N PHE A 163 -4.67 12.16 -8.48
CA PHE A 163 -5.28 13.07 -7.52
C PHE A 163 -4.38 13.24 -6.29
N ILE A 164 -3.87 12.13 -5.74
CA ILE A 164 -2.98 12.14 -4.57
C ILE A 164 -1.68 12.87 -4.90
N GLN A 165 -1.08 12.62 -6.06
CA GLN A 165 0.11 13.35 -6.54
C GLN A 165 -0.18 14.85 -6.68
N GLY A 166 -1.34 15.22 -7.20
CA GLY A 166 -1.78 16.62 -7.29
C GLY A 166 -1.92 17.29 -5.92
N LEU A 167 -2.44 16.58 -4.92
CA LEU A 167 -2.49 17.08 -3.54
C LEU A 167 -1.10 17.27 -2.92
N LEU A 168 -0.21 16.28 -3.09
CA LEU A 168 1.15 16.32 -2.53
C LEU A 168 2.03 17.38 -3.21
N SER A 169 1.77 17.69 -4.48
CA SER A 169 2.51 18.71 -5.24
C SER A 169 1.92 20.12 -5.07
N SER A 170 0.79 20.26 -4.37
CA SER A 170 0.13 21.55 -4.16
C SER A 170 0.76 22.29 -2.96
N PRO A 171 1.02 23.61 -3.05
CA PRO A 171 1.70 24.40 -2.01
C PRO A 171 1.04 24.36 -0.61
N GLY A 172 -0.22 23.93 -0.49
CA GLY A 172 -0.94 23.83 0.79
C GLY A 172 -0.49 22.67 1.70
N ALA A 173 0.26 21.68 1.19
CA ALA A 173 0.85 20.63 2.03
C ALA A 173 2.00 21.16 2.90
N SER A 174 2.58 22.31 2.53
CA SER A 174 3.74 22.91 3.19
C SER A 174 3.37 23.92 4.29
N GLU A 175 2.13 24.42 4.35
CA GLU A 175 1.74 25.52 5.24
C GLU A 175 1.36 25.08 6.68
N THR A 176 1.15 23.78 6.93
CA THR A 176 0.82 23.28 8.28
C THR A 176 2.04 23.12 9.21
N SER A 177 3.27 23.28 8.71
CA SER A 177 4.48 23.24 9.54
C SER A 177 4.93 24.61 10.08
N ALA A 178 4.22 25.70 9.78
CA ALA A 178 4.67 27.07 10.07
C ALA A 178 3.66 27.95 10.82
N ARG A 179 2.81 27.37 11.68
CA ARG A 179 2.00 28.13 12.64
C ARG A 179 2.02 27.51 14.03
#